data_AF-A0A970MRJ6-F1
#
_entry.id   AF-A0A970MRJ6-F1
#
_cell.length_a   1.000
_cell.length_b   1.000
_cell.length_c   1.000
_cell.angle_alpha   90.00
_cell.angle_beta   90.00
_cell.angle_gamma   90.00
#
_symmetry.space_group_name_H-M   'P 1'
#
loop_
_entity.id
_entity.type
_entity.pdbx_description
1 polymer ?
#
loop_
_entity_poly.entity_id
_entity_poly.type
_entity_poly.pdbx_seq_one_letter_code
_entity_poly.pdbx_strand_id
1 'polypeptide(L)'
;MENIIDAISPELIKNELTEKYLLRKTNFGNNLIYDINAHEAPNTMQELGRLREITFRDAGGGTGKKVDIDEYDTSENPFRQLIVWNPEEEEIVGSYRYKLGSTMSFDDNGQPISPTSSLFRYSEKFIQEYLPYTIELGRSFVQTKYQPSVNPRKGLFALDNTWDGLGALVVHNPEMKYFFGKMTMYNSYPAMARDYILYVLEKHFEDKDKLLAPTELKDIIADRAQLAEIFNEEEFSEDYKILVKKVREH
;
A
#
# COMPACT_ATOMS: atom_id res chain seq x y z
N MET A 1 7.17 -22.26 -7.08
CA MET A 1 6.64 -20.94 -7.48
C MET A 1 5.94 -21.12 -8.82
N GLU A 2 4.70 -20.68 -8.95
CA GLU A 2 3.93 -20.82 -10.19
C GLU A 2 4.38 -19.84 -11.27
N ASN A 3 4.19 -20.20 -12.53
CA ASN A 3 4.36 -19.27 -13.63
C ASN A 3 3.29 -18.19 -13.56
N ILE A 4 3.72 -16.93 -13.68
CA ILE A 4 2.81 -15.78 -13.76
C ILE A 4 2.02 -15.87 -15.06
N ILE A 5 0.75 -15.47 -15.04
CA ILE A 5 -0.08 -15.44 -16.24
C ILE A 5 0.53 -14.53 -17.31
N ASP A 6 0.16 -14.76 -18.58
CA ASP A 6 0.51 -13.86 -19.67
C ASP A 6 -0.16 -12.49 -19.49
N ALA A 7 0.40 -11.47 -20.14
CA ALA A 7 -0.17 -10.12 -20.10
C ALA A 7 -1.58 -10.10 -20.69
N ILE A 8 -2.48 -9.39 -20.00
CA ILE A 8 -3.83 -9.15 -20.51
C ILE A 8 -3.74 -8.17 -21.69
N SER A 9 -4.54 -8.41 -22.72
CA SER A 9 -4.57 -7.55 -23.91
C SER A 9 -4.87 -6.09 -23.53
N PRO A 10 -4.05 -5.11 -23.94
CA PRO A 10 -4.31 -3.70 -23.68
C PRO A 10 -5.68 -3.23 -24.17
N GLU A 11 -6.21 -3.83 -25.23
CA GLU A 11 -7.54 -3.52 -25.76
C GLU A 11 -8.66 -3.88 -24.77
N LEU A 12 -8.53 -5.00 -24.04
CA LEU A 12 -9.51 -5.38 -23.01
C LEU A 12 -9.48 -4.38 -21.85
N ILE A 13 -8.28 -3.94 -21.45
CA ILE A 13 -8.09 -2.97 -20.37
C ILE A 13 -8.69 -1.63 -20.77
N LYS A 14 -8.39 -1.11 -21.97
CA LYS A 14 -8.96 0.14 -22.48
C LYS A 14 -10.48 0.12 -22.55
N ASN A 15 -11.07 -1.02 -22.92
CA ASN A 15 -12.53 -1.18 -22.96
C ASN A 15 -13.18 -1.12 -21.56
N GLU A 16 -12.46 -1.47 -20.50
CA GLU A 16 -12.94 -1.36 -19.12
C GLU A 16 -12.64 0.00 -18.48
N LEU A 17 -11.51 0.63 -18.82
CA LEU A 17 -11.09 1.95 -18.33
C LEU A 17 -11.83 3.11 -19.05
N THR A 18 -13.15 3.13 -18.88
CA THR A 18 -14.04 4.13 -19.47
C THR A 18 -14.08 5.45 -18.67
N GLU A 19 -14.60 6.52 -19.30
CA GLU A 19 -14.78 7.84 -18.66
C GLU A 19 -15.58 7.78 -17.35
N LYS A 20 -16.49 6.80 -17.20
CA LYS A 20 -17.26 6.56 -15.97
C LYS A 20 -16.37 6.37 -14.75
N TYR A 21 -15.22 5.74 -14.93
CA TYR A 21 -14.29 5.38 -13.86
C TYR A 21 -13.06 6.30 -13.81
N LEU A 22 -12.98 7.29 -14.70
CA LEU A 22 -11.89 8.25 -14.72
C LEU A 22 -12.05 9.20 -13.53
N LEU A 23 -11.07 9.17 -12.63
CA LEU A 23 -11.04 10.04 -11.46
C LEU A 23 -10.44 11.40 -11.81
N ARG A 24 -9.28 11.40 -12.49
CA ARG A 24 -8.62 12.63 -12.96
C ARG A 24 -7.50 12.33 -13.95
N LYS A 25 -6.99 13.40 -14.58
CA LYS A 25 -5.67 13.41 -15.22
C LYS A 25 -4.59 13.73 -14.19
N THR A 26 -3.39 13.18 -14.38
CA THR A 26 -2.23 13.52 -13.54
C THR A 26 -1.74 14.94 -13.80
N ASN A 27 -1.05 15.53 -12.83
CA ASN A 27 -0.45 16.85 -12.97
C ASN A 27 0.73 16.83 -13.97
N PHE A 28 1.45 15.72 -14.02
CA PHE A 28 2.62 15.52 -14.89
C PHE A 28 2.55 14.18 -15.62
N GLY A 29 3.15 14.10 -16.81
CA GLY A 29 3.30 12.86 -17.57
C GLY A 29 2.09 12.43 -18.42
N ASN A 30 1.01 13.21 -18.44
CA ASN A 30 -0.20 12.94 -19.24
C ASN A 30 -0.86 11.56 -18.99
N ASN A 31 -0.66 11.02 -17.79
CA ASN A 31 -1.29 9.77 -17.36
C ASN A 31 -2.71 10.04 -16.86
N LEU A 32 -3.49 8.97 -16.81
CA LEU A 32 -4.89 8.98 -16.37
C LEU A 32 -5.02 8.18 -15.07
N ILE A 33 -5.84 8.65 -14.14
CA ILE A 33 -6.11 7.97 -12.89
C ILE A 33 -7.54 7.46 -12.91
N TYR A 34 -7.70 6.15 -12.72
CA TYR A 34 -8.98 5.47 -12.68
C TYR A 34 -9.25 4.89 -11.30
N ASP A 35 -10.53 4.78 -10.96
CA ASP A 35 -11.01 4.11 -9.76
C ASP A 35 -12.02 3.03 -10.13
N ILE A 36 -11.63 1.76 -9.96
CA ILE A 36 -12.41 0.58 -10.34
C ILE A 36 -12.42 -0.48 -9.25
N ASN A 37 -13.30 -1.46 -9.35
CA ASN A 37 -13.19 -2.73 -8.62
C ASN A 37 -13.25 -3.94 -9.57
N ALA A 38 -13.08 -5.15 -9.02
CA ALA A 38 -13.03 -6.38 -9.82
C ALA A 38 -14.31 -6.71 -10.58
N HIS A 39 -15.48 -6.25 -10.11
CA HIS A 39 -16.76 -6.46 -10.80
C HIS A 39 -16.95 -5.48 -11.96
N GLU A 40 -16.34 -4.30 -11.84
CA GLU A 40 -16.40 -3.22 -12.84
C GLU A 40 -15.41 -3.44 -14.00
N ALA A 41 -14.22 -3.96 -13.68
CA ALA A 41 -13.13 -4.13 -14.63
C ALA A 41 -12.34 -5.44 -14.37
N PRO A 42 -12.92 -6.61 -14.66
CA PRO A 42 -12.33 -7.92 -14.34
C PRO A 42 -11.01 -8.20 -15.08
N ASN A 43 -10.86 -7.77 -16.34
CA ASN A 43 -9.61 -7.97 -17.09
C ASN A 43 -8.49 -7.06 -16.52
N THR A 44 -8.83 -5.83 -16.17
CA THR A 44 -7.93 -4.88 -15.51
C THR A 44 -7.50 -5.39 -14.15
N MET A 45 -8.41 -6.01 -13.38
CA MET A 45 -8.07 -6.63 -12.11
C MET A 45 -7.09 -7.81 -12.28
N GLN A 46 -7.27 -8.65 -13.31
CA GLN A 46 -6.30 -9.72 -13.63
C GLN A 46 -4.92 -9.14 -13.96
N GLU A 47 -4.86 -8.08 -14.76
CA GLU A 47 -3.60 -7.42 -15.08
C GLU A 47 -2.95 -6.81 -13.82
N LEU A 48 -3.71 -6.13 -12.95
CA LEU A 48 -3.20 -5.62 -11.68
C LEU A 48 -2.59 -6.73 -10.83
N GLY A 49 -3.28 -7.88 -10.71
CA GLY A 49 -2.77 -9.02 -9.97
C GLY A 49 -1.49 -9.61 -10.56
N ARG A 50 -1.39 -9.64 -11.89
CA ARG A 50 -0.19 -10.06 -12.62
C ARG A 50 0.99 -9.13 -12.31
N LEU A 51 0.75 -7.82 -12.39
CA LEU A 51 1.76 -6.78 -12.17
C LEU A 51 2.20 -6.68 -10.72
N ARG A 52 1.27 -6.86 -9.77
CA ARG A 52 1.58 -7.02 -8.35
C ARG A 52 2.52 -8.19 -8.13
N GLU A 53 2.18 -9.36 -8.66
CA GLU A 53 2.99 -10.57 -8.48
C GLU A 53 4.40 -10.39 -9.07
N ILE A 54 4.52 -9.79 -10.27
CA ILE A 54 5.82 -9.46 -10.87
C ILE A 54 6.61 -8.54 -9.95
N THR A 55 6.00 -7.42 -9.54
CA THR A 55 6.67 -6.36 -8.79
C THR A 55 7.07 -6.84 -7.40
N PHE A 56 6.18 -7.56 -6.70
CA PHE A 56 6.46 -8.06 -5.36
C PHE A 56 7.43 -9.23 -5.37
N ARG A 57 7.42 -10.12 -6.38
CA ARG A 57 8.45 -11.18 -6.50
C ARG A 57 9.84 -10.59 -6.65
N ASP A 58 9.97 -9.56 -7.49
CA ASP A 58 11.25 -8.85 -7.71
C ASP A 58 11.79 -8.25 -6.39
N ALA A 59 10.88 -7.76 -5.53
CA ALA A 59 11.21 -7.26 -4.19
C ALA A 59 11.36 -8.35 -3.11
N GLY A 60 11.18 -9.64 -3.44
CA GLY A 60 11.26 -10.77 -2.48
C GLY A 60 9.99 -11.02 -1.65
N GLY A 61 8.86 -10.42 -2.03
CA GLY A 61 7.58 -10.42 -1.30
C GLY A 61 6.36 -10.98 -2.04
N GLY A 62 6.53 -11.56 -3.23
CA GLY A 62 5.43 -12.09 -4.03
C GLY A 62 4.69 -13.26 -3.36
N THR A 63 3.46 -13.52 -3.79
CA THR A 63 2.63 -14.60 -3.23
C THR A 63 3.12 -15.99 -3.65
N GLY A 64 3.90 -16.05 -4.72
CA GLY A 64 4.36 -17.27 -5.36
C GLY A 64 3.32 -17.93 -6.28
N LYS A 65 2.12 -17.34 -6.41
CA LYS A 65 1.00 -17.79 -7.25
C LYS A 65 1.06 -17.15 -8.64
N LYS A 66 0.28 -17.65 -9.59
CA LYS A 66 0.21 -17.07 -10.94
C LYS A 66 -0.27 -15.60 -11.01
N VAL A 67 -0.99 -15.13 -9.98
CA VAL A 67 -1.60 -13.79 -9.90
C VAL A 67 -1.76 -13.40 -8.42
N ASP A 68 -1.45 -12.16 -8.05
CA ASP A 68 -1.68 -11.61 -6.70
C ASP A 68 -3.06 -10.94 -6.62
N ILE A 69 -4.07 -11.79 -6.48
CA ILE A 69 -5.47 -11.45 -6.20
C ILE A 69 -5.89 -12.26 -4.98
N ASP A 70 -6.46 -11.59 -3.98
CA ASP A 70 -7.00 -12.21 -2.77
C ASP A 70 -8.52 -12.00 -2.67
N GLU A 71 -9.14 -12.59 -1.65
CA GLU A 71 -10.59 -12.53 -1.44
C GLU A 71 -11.11 -11.09 -1.27
N TYR A 72 -10.27 -10.17 -0.80
CA TYR A 72 -10.64 -8.76 -0.62
C TYR A 72 -10.75 -8.02 -1.95
N ASP A 73 -10.12 -8.51 -3.02
CA ASP A 73 -10.22 -7.92 -4.35
C ASP A 73 -11.53 -8.34 -5.06
N THR A 74 -12.07 -9.53 -4.77
CA THR A 74 -13.18 -10.13 -5.53
C THR A 74 -14.45 -10.41 -4.71
N SER A 75 -14.48 -10.05 -3.42
CA SER A 75 -15.66 -10.22 -2.57
C SER A 75 -16.86 -9.41 -3.10
N GLU A 76 -18.05 -9.63 -2.54
CA GLU A 76 -19.26 -8.87 -2.90
C GLU A 76 -19.08 -7.36 -2.67
N ASN A 77 -18.34 -6.99 -1.62
CA ASN A 77 -17.99 -5.61 -1.29
C ASN A 77 -16.45 -5.43 -1.39
N PRO A 78 -15.88 -5.44 -2.61
CA PRO A 78 -14.43 -5.53 -2.80
C PRO A 78 -13.73 -4.22 -2.43
N PHE A 79 -12.43 -4.33 -2.16
CA PHE A 79 -11.55 -3.16 -2.18
C PHE A 79 -11.52 -2.57 -3.59
N ARG A 80 -11.42 -1.25 -3.65
CA ARG A 80 -11.27 -0.51 -4.89
C ARG A 80 -9.81 -0.40 -5.26
N GLN A 81 -9.55 -0.19 -6.55
CA GLN A 81 -8.23 -0.10 -7.15
C GLN A 81 -8.11 1.28 -7.78
N LEU A 82 -7.23 2.08 -7.21
CA LEU A 82 -6.81 3.36 -7.77
C LEU A 82 -5.64 3.08 -8.71
N ILE A 83 -5.81 3.31 -10.01
CA ILE A 83 -4.89 2.88 -11.07
C ILE A 83 -4.34 4.10 -11.78
N VAL A 84 -3.03 4.14 -12.01
CA VAL A 84 -2.39 5.08 -12.93
C VAL A 84 -2.19 4.37 -14.27
N TRP A 85 -2.87 4.84 -15.31
CA TRP A 85 -2.81 4.35 -16.68
C TRP A 85 -2.01 5.29 -17.57
N ASN A 86 -1.06 4.74 -18.32
CA ASN A 86 -0.35 5.46 -19.37
C ASN A 86 -1.03 5.18 -20.72
N PRO A 87 -1.73 6.17 -21.32
CA PRO A 87 -2.42 5.97 -22.59
C PRO A 87 -1.50 5.89 -23.80
N GLU A 88 -0.27 6.39 -23.72
CA GLU A 88 0.70 6.33 -24.83
C GLU A 88 1.32 4.94 -24.96
N GLU A 89 1.67 4.33 -23.83
CA GLU A 89 2.29 3.00 -23.77
C GLU A 89 1.25 1.88 -23.64
N GLU A 90 -0.01 2.23 -23.37
CA GLU A 90 -1.10 1.32 -23.04
C GLU A 90 -0.74 0.37 -21.88
N GLU A 91 -0.15 0.92 -20.82
CA GLU A 91 0.33 0.18 -19.66
C GLU A 91 -0.16 0.79 -18.33
N ILE A 92 -0.36 -0.07 -17.33
CA ILE A 92 -0.53 0.37 -15.94
C ILE A 92 0.85 0.75 -15.37
N VAL A 93 0.94 1.96 -14.84
CA VAL A 93 2.16 2.52 -14.23
C VAL A 93 2.30 2.04 -12.79
N GLY A 94 1.21 2.13 -12.03
CA GLY A 94 1.17 1.83 -10.61
C GLY A 94 -0.26 1.87 -10.08
N SER A 95 -0.43 1.46 -8.83
CA SER A 95 -1.75 1.39 -8.21
C SER A 95 -1.68 1.42 -6.68
N TYR A 96 -2.77 1.88 -6.06
CA TYR A 96 -3.14 1.56 -4.68
C TYR A 96 -4.42 0.72 -4.65
N ARG A 97 -4.48 -0.25 -3.74
CA ARG A 97 -5.75 -0.82 -3.29
C ARG A 97 -6.28 -0.02 -2.11
N TYR A 98 -7.57 0.27 -2.06
CA TYR A 98 -8.16 0.98 -0.94
C TYR A 98 -9.59 0.58 -0.57
N LYS A 99 -9.99 0.92 0.66
CA LYS A 99 -11.37 0.81 1.14
C LYS A 99 -11.70 1.96 2.08
N LEU A 100 -12.89 2.53 1.95
CA LEU A 100 -13.41 3.49 2.94
C LEU A 100 -13.84 2.71 4.18
N GLY A 101 -13.32 3.08 5.35
CA GLY A 101 -13.66 2.40 6.61
C GLY A 101 -15.13 2.49 6.97
N SER A 102 -15.83 3.54 6.52
CA SER A 102 -17.29 3.68 6.61
C SER A 102 -18.09 2.61 5.84
N THR A 103 -17.45 1.92 4.89
CA THR A 103 -18.07 0.89 4.04
C THR A 103 -17.61 -0.52 4.39
N MET A 104 -16.83 -0.66 5.47
CA MET A 104 -16.21 -1.93 5.85
C MET A 104 -17.25 -2.86 6.49
N SER A 105 -17.23 -4.13 6.08
CA SER A 105 -18.04 -5.18 6.70
C SER A 105 -17.36 -5.67 7.97
N PHE A 106 -18.15 -6.20 8.92
CA PHE A 106 -17.66 -6.70 10.21
C PHE A 106 -17.92 -8.21 10.35
N ASP A 107 -17.04 -8.88 11.09
CA ASP A 107 -17.19 -10.27 11.50
C ASP A 107 -18.11 -10.40 12.74
N ASP A 108 -18.38 -11.64 13.13
CA ASP A 108 -19.21 -11.95 14.31
C ASP A 108 -18.62 -11.43 15.63
N ASN A 109 -17.33 -11.12 15.67
CA ASN A 109 -16.62 -10.58 16.83
C ASN A 109 -16.53 -9.05 16.81
N GLY A 110 -17.27 -8.39 15.90
CA GLY A 110 -17.31 -6.95 15.74
C GLY A 110 -16.00 -6.34 15.24
N GLN A 111 -15.14 -7.10 14.55
CA GLN A 111 -13.97 -6.57 13.86
C GLN A 111 -14.26 -6.35 12.40
N PRO A 112 -13.70 -5.29 11.79
CA PRO A 112 -13.76 -5.15 10.35
C PRO A 112 -13.09 -6.33 9.64
N ILE A 113 -13.59 -6.69 8.46
CA ILE A 113 -13.03 -7.71 7.59
C ILE A 113 -12.10 -7.02 6.59
N SER A 114 -10.80 -7.06 6.84
CA SER A 114 -9.81 -6.40 6.00
C SER A 114 -8.43 -7.08 6.06
N PRO A 115 -7.54 -6.82 5.08
CA PRO A 115 -6.18 -7.33 5.13
C PRO A 115 -5.44 -6.90 6.41
N THR A 116 -5.68 -5.67 6.89
CA THR A 116 -5.07 -5.20 8.13
C THR A 116 -5.70 -5.86 9.37
N SER A 117 -6.99 -6.16 9.36
CA SER A 117 -7.67 -6.86 10.46
C SER A 117 -7.16 -8.28 10.70
N SER A 118 -6.63 -8.92 9.65
CA SER A 118 -6.01 -10.25 9.77
C SER A 118 -4.72 -10.26 10.62
N LEU A 119 -4.10 -9.10 10.81
CA LEU A 119 -2.84 -8.95 11.55
C LEU A 119 -2.96 -8.12 12.82
N PHE A 120 -4.03 -7.32 12.94
CA PHE A 120 -4.23 -6.39 14.05
C PHE A 120 -5.65 -6.48 14.57
N ARG A 121 -5.80 -6.46 15.89
CA ARG A 121 -7.06 -6.23 16.58
C ARG A 121 -7.29 -4.73 16.69
N TYR A 122 -8.41 -4.27 16.14
CA TYR A 122 -8.90 -2.91 16.30
C TYR A 122 -9.54 -2.73 17.67
N SER A 123 -9.17 -1.64 18.36
CA SER A 123 -9.85 -1.23 19.58
C SER A 123 -11.25 -0.72 19.28
N GLU A 124 -12.13 -0.77 20.29
CA GLU A 124 -13.48 -0.20 20.19
C GLU A 124 -13.43 1.30 19.85
N LYS A 125 -12.46 2.02 20.46
CA LYS A 125 -12.19 3.43 20.18
C LYS A 125 -11.86 3.65 18.70
N PHE A 126 -10.97 2.84 18.12
CA PHE A 126 -10.65 2.96 16.69
C PHE A 126 -11.89 2.73 15.82
N ILE A 127 -12.65 1.67 16.11
CA ILE A 127 -13.85 1.31 15.33
C ILE A 127 -14.91 2.42 15.36
N GLN A 128 -15.15 3.03 16.53
CA GLN A 128 -16.22 4.02 16.69
C GLN A 128 -15.80 5.43 16.29
N GLU A 129 -14.57 5.84 16.62
CA GLU A 129 -14.14 7.24 16.48
C GLU A 129 -13.30 7.52 15.23
N TYR A 130 -12.61 6.51 14.69
CA TYR A 130 -11.64 6.68 13.61
C TYR A 130 -12.05 6.00 12.32
N LEU A 131 -12.36 4.70 12.37
CA LEU A 131 -12.63 3.85 11.20
C LEU A 131 -13.64 4.50 10.22
N PRO A 132 -14.77 5.11 10.64
CA PRO A 132 -15.72 5.74 9.72
C PRO A 132 -15.15 6.90 8.91
N TYR A 133 -14.01 7.47 9.33
CA TYR A 133 -13.32 8.61 8.70
C TYR A 133 -11.96 8.21 8.10
N THR A 134 -11.76 6.93 7.83
CA THR A 134 -10.48 6.40 7.33
C THR A 134 -10.58 5.82 5.93
N ILE A 135 -9.45 5.85 5.22
CA ILE A 135 -9.23 5.09 4.00
C ILE A 135 -8.11 4.07 4.27
N GLU A 136 -8.45 2.78 4.30
CA GLU A 136 -7.45 1.70 4.39
C GLU A 136 -6.73 1.59 3.05
N LEU A 137 -5.40 1.61 3.04
CA LEU A 137 -4.54 1.45 1.88
C LEU A 137 -3.79 0.11 1.94
N GLY A 138 -3.57 -0.49 0.77
CA GLY A 138 -2.74 -1.69 0.66
C GLY A 138 -2.30 -1.96 -0.76
N ARG A 139 -1.49 -3.03 -0.92
CA ARG A 139 -1.00 -3.54 -2.22
C ARG A 139 -0.49 -2.44 -3.17
N SER A 140 0.14 -1.40 -2.62
CA SER A 140 0.63 -0.29 -3.41
C SER A 140 1.89 -0.70 -4.15
N PHE A 141 1.96 -0.39 -5.44
CA PHE A 141 3.12 -0.72 -6.25
C PHE A 141 3.30 0.27 -7.39
N VAL A 142 4.55 0.41 -7.83
CA VAL A 142 4.92 0.94 -9.14
C VAL A 142 5.51 -0.23 -9.92
N GLN A 143 4.95 -0.51 -11.10
CA GLN A 143 5.41 -1.60 -11.96
C GLN A 143 6.91 -1.47 -12.21
N THR A 144 7.65 -2.59 -12.24
CA THR A 144 9.11 -2.63 -12.42
C THR A 144 9.64 -1.75 -13.57
N LYS A 145 8.96 -1.72 -14.74
CA LYS A 145 9.34 -0.87 -15.88
C LYS A 145 9.30 0.65 -15.59
N TYR A 146 8.47 1.06 -14.63
CA TYR A 146 8.27 2.45 -14.20
C TYR A 146 9.01 2.77 -12.90
N GLN A 147 9.90 1.90 -12.43
CA GLN A 147 10.77 2.23 -11.30
C GLN A 147 11.96 3.05 -11.78
N PRO A 148 12.30 4.18 -11.13
CA PRO A 148 13.41 5.04 -11.55
C PRO A 148 14.77 4.33 -11.63
N SER A 149 15.00 3.29 -10.81
CA SER A 149 16.20 2.44 -10.85
C SER A 149 16.30 1.59 -12.12
N VAL A 150 15.18 1.26 -12.76
CA VAL A 150 15.10 0.44 -13.97
C VAL A 150 15.05 1.33 -15.21
N ASN A 151 14.19 2.35 -15.20
CA ASN A 151 14.09 3.33 -16.29
C ASN A 151 13.79 4.72 -15.72
N PRO A 152 14.82 5.59 -15.58
CA PRO A 152 14.65 6.92 -15.03
C PRO A 152 13.64 7.80 -15.79
N ARG A 153 13.53 7.63 -17.11
CA ARG A 153 12.60 8.41 -17.93
C ARG A 153 11.15 7.97 -17.71
N LYS A 154 10.87 6.67 -17.82
CA LYS A 154 9.50 6.15 -17.61
C LYS A 154 9.07 6.34 -16.15
N GLY A 155 9.96 6.14 -15.20
CA GLY A 155 9.65 6.23 -13.77
C GLY A 155 9.60 7.63 -13.17
N LEU A 156 9.95 8.67 -13.93
CA LEU A 156 10.13 10.04 -13.42
C LEU A 156 8.93 10.54 -12.61
N PHE A 157 7.71 10.27 -13.08
CA PHE A 157 6.47 10.75 -12.45
C PHE A 157 5.63 9.62 -11.84
N ALA A 158 6.12 8.37 -11.80
CA ALA A 158 5.29 7.24 -11.42
C ALA A 158 4.73 7.37 -9.99
N LEU A 159 5.59 7.73 -9.03
CA LEU A 159 5.18 7.91 -7.62
C LEU A 159 4.27 9.14 -7.46
N ASP A 160 4.65 10.28 -8.04
CA ASP A 160 3.87 11.52 -8.01
C ASP A 160 2.46 11.31 -8.58
N ASN A 161 2.35 10.61 -9.71
CA ASN A 161 1.06 10.28 -10.32
C ASN A 161 0.21 9.35 -9.45
N THR A 162 0.85 8.44 -8.71
CA THR A 162 0.12 7.57 -7.79
C THR A 162 -0.40 8.38 -6.59
N TRP A 163 0.36 9.38 -6.12
CA TRP A 163 -0.08 10.31 -5.07
C TRP A 163 -1.11 11.33 -5.53
N ASP A 164 -1.09 11.76 -6.79
CA ASP A 164 -2.16 12.56 -7.40
C ASP A 164 -3.53 11.89 -7.22
N GLY A 165 -3.56 10.56 -7.29
CA GLY A 165 -4.76 9.78 -7.08
C GLY A 165 -5.19 9.72 -5.61
N LEU A 166 -4.24 9.57 -4.67
CA LEU A 166 -4.56 9.67 -3.23
C LEU A 166 -5.12 11.05 -2.87
N GLY A 167 -4.55 12.12 -3.43
CA GLY A 167 -5.09 13.48 -3.28
C GLY A 167 -6.50 13.60 -3.83
N ALA A 168 -6.78 12.98 -4.98
CA ALA A 168 -8.13 12.93 -5.54
C ALA A 168 -9.11 12.18 -4.65
N LEU A 169 -8.71 11.07 -4.01
CA LEU A 169 -9.56 10.36 -3.06
C LEU A 169 -10.01 11.28 -1.91
N VAL A 170 -9.12 12.12 -1.38
CA VAL A 170 -9.48 13.07 -0.30
C VAL A 170 -10.47 14.13 -0.82
N VAL A 171 -10.27 14.64 -2.04
CA VAL A 171 -11.19 15.63 -2.64
C VAL A 171 -12.58 15.04 -2.87
N HIS A 172 -12.65 13.79 -3.33
CA HIS A 172 -13.92 13.09 -3.60
C HIS A 172 -14.61 12.53 -2.35
N ASN A 173 -13.89 12.38 -1.24
CA ASN A 173 -14.40 11.88 0.04
C ASN A 173 -14.01 12.87 1.17
N PRO A 174 -14.56 14.10 1.18
CA PRO A 174 -14.12 15.18 2.06
C PRO A 174 -14.36 14.90 3.56
N GLU A 175 -15.18 13.92 3.89
CA GLU A 175 -15.41 13.43 5.24
C GLU A 175 -14.27 12.55 5.79
N MET A 176 -13.42 12.02 4.90
CA MET A 176 -12.27 11.19 5.28
C MET A 176 -11.14 12.06 5.83
N LYS A 177 -10.59 11.65 6.97
CA LYS A 177 -9.56 12.39 7.72
C LYS A 177 -8.22 11.69 7.72
N TYR A 178 -8.21 10.37 7.55
CA TYR A 178 -7.03 9.55 7.76
C TYR A 178 -6.83 8.54 6.64
N PHE A 179 -5.58 8.38 6.21
CA PHE A 179 -5.14 7.15 5.55
C PHE A 179 -4.51 6.24 6.61
N PHE A 180 -4.75 4.94 6.51
CA PHE A 180 -4.06 3.95 7.33
C PHE A 180 -3.84 2.66 6.56
N GLY A 181 -3.00 1.78 7.07
CA GLY A 181 -2.76 0.47 6.47
C GLY A 181 -1.47 -0.13 7.00
N LYS A 182 -1.19 -1.37 6.60
CA LYS A 182 0.04 -2.05 6.99
C LYS A 182 1.19 -1.76 6.03
N MET A 183 2.39 -1.64 6.59
CA MET A 183 3.64 -1.74 5.83
C MET A 183 4.23 -3.14 6.02
N THR A 184 4.90 -3.65 4.99
CA THR A 184 5.53 -4.97 5.03
C THR A 184 7.04 -4.80 5.03
N MET A 185 7.71 -5.36 6.04
CA MET A 185 9.17 -5.54 6.04
C MET A 185 9.46 -7.01 5.72
N TYR A 186 10.17 -7.26 4.63
CA TYR A 186 10.47 -8.63 4.19
C TYR A 186 11.52 -9.28 5.09
N ASN A 187 11.47 -10.61 5.22
CA ASN A 187 12.43 -11.36 6.05
C ASN A 187 13.88 -11.27 5.54
N SER A 188 14.08 -10.91 4.26
CA SER A 188 15.40 -10.62 3.69
C SER A 188 15.99 -9.29 4.17
N TYR A 189 15.18 -8.42 4.79
CA TYR A 189 15.63 -7.14 5.30
C TYR A 189 16.59 -7.34 6.48
N PRO A 190 17.72 -6.62 6.56
CA PRO A 190 18.69 -6.82 7.63
C PRO A 190 18.06 -6.63 9.01
N ALA A 191 18.22 -7.62 9.89
CA ALA A 191 17.57 -7.65 11.20
C ALA A 191 17.92 -6.41 12.06
N MET A 192 19.18 -5.96 12.03
CA MET A 192 19.58 -4.77 12.78
C MET A 192 18.96 -3.48 12.21
N ALA A 193 18.89 -3.35 10.87
CA ALA A 193 18.24 -2.21 10.23
C ALA A 193 16.72 -2.17 10.53
N ARG A 194 16.07 -3.35 10.54
CA ARG A 194 14.68 -3.48 11.01
C ARG A 194 14.53 -2.99 12.44
N ASP A 195 15.40 -3.44 13.35
CA ASP A 195 15.35 -3.09 14.76
C ASP A 195 15.59 -1.58 14.99
N TYR A 196 16.45 -0.95 14.19
CA TYR A 196 16.60 0.51 14.17
C TYR A 196 15.29 1.23 13.80
N ILE A 197 14.62 0.78 12.73
CA ILE A 197 13.35 1.36 12.30
C ILE A 197 12.29 1.19 13.38
N LEU A 198 12.12 -0.03 13.90
CA LEU A 198 11.14 -0.33 14.93
C LEU A 198 11.37 0.49 16.20
N TYR A 199 12.63 0.62 16.65
CA TYR A 199 12.96 1.41 17.83
C TYR A 199 12.62 2.89 17.67
N VAL A 200 12.97 3.49 16.53
CA VAL A 200 12.66 4.91 16.26
C VAL A 200 11.15 5.13 16.17
N LEU A 201 10.42 4.21 15.52
CA LEU A 201 8.95 4.28 15.47
C LEU A 201 8.32 4.14 16.85
N GLU A 202 8.80 3.22 17.68
CA GLU A 202 8.33 3.05 19.06
C GLU A 202 8.62 4.30 19.90
N LYS A 203 9.85 4.84 19.82
CA LYS A 203 10.26 6.02 20.59
C LYS A 203 9.43 7.26 20.27
N HIS A 204 9.19 7.54 18.99
CA HIS A 204 8.60 8.81 18.54
C HIS A 204 7.10 8.73 18.23
N PHE A 205 6.58 7.53 17.92
CA PHE A 205 5.23 7.33 17.39
C PHE A 205 4.50 6.15 18.05
N GLU A 206 4.78 5.87 19.33
CA GLU A 206 4.09 4.83 20.09
C GLU A 206 2.55 4.99 20.03
N ASP A 207 1.84 3.89 19.78
CA ASP A 207 0.38 3.82 19.90
C ASP A 207 -0.03 3.66 21.37
N LYS A 208 -0.05 4.78 22.10
CA LYS A 208 -0.39 4.84 23.53
C LYS A 208 -1.84 4.41 23.83
N ASP A 209 -2.73 4.60 22.86
CA ASP A 209 -4.15 4.26 22.96
C ASP A 209 -4.43 2.80 22.54
N LYS A 210 -3.43 2.11 21.99
CA LYS A 210 -3.54 0.76 21.42
C LYS A 210 -4.71 0.67 20.45
N LEU A 211 -4.82 1.67 19.57
CA LEU A 211 -5.82 1.72 18.52
C LEU A 211 -5.77 0.48 17.63
N LEU A 212 -4.56 0.04 17.27
CA LEU A 212 -4.29 -1.16 16.47
C LEU A 212 -3.27 -2.05 17.18
N ALA A 213 -3.74 -3.08 17.88
CA ALA A 213 -2.87 -4.02 18.57
C ALA A 213 -2.51 -5.21 17.66
N PRO A 214 -1.23 -5.53 17.40
CA PRO A 214 -0.88 -6.70 16.59
C PRO A 214 -1.37 -7.99 17.26
N THR A 215 -1.86 -8.94 16.47
CA THR A 215 -2.27 -10.26 16.97
C THR A 215 -1.07 -11.10 17.42
N GLU A 216 0.09 -10.89 16.80
CA GLU A 216 1.38 -11.46 17.17
C GLU A 216 2.43 -10.35 17.23
N LEU A 217 3.02 -10.12 18.41
CA LEU A 217 4.09 -9.14 18.60
C LEU A 217 5.44 -9.77 18.26
N LYS A 218 6.21 -9.10 17.39
CA LYS A 218 7.63 -9.42 17.18
C LYS A 218 8.48 -8.38 17.90
N ASP A 219 9.25 -8.84 18.87
CA ASP A 219 10.14 -7.97 19.64
C ASP A 219 11.39 -7.54 18.85
N ILE A 220 11.89 -6.36 19.22
CA ILE A 220 13.23 -5.90 18.88
C ILE A 220 14.24 -6.86 19.52
N ILE A 221 15.13 -7.42 18.72
CA ILE A 221 16.12 -8.42 19.16
C ILE A 221 17.37 -7.70 19.70
N ALA A 222 17.72 -6.56 19.09
CA ALA A 222 18.83 -5.72 19.52
C ALA A 222 18.68 -5.20 20.96
N ASP A 223 19.83 -4.96 21.61
CA ASP A 223 19.86 -4.41 22.95
C ASP A 223 19.32 -2.98 22.97
N ARG A 224 18.23 -2.78 23.71
CA ARG A 224 17.56 -1.49 23.86
C ARG A 224 18.47 -0.41 24.46
N ALA A 225 19.44 -0.77 25.31
CA ALA A 225 20.38 0.21 25.85
C ALA A 225 21.29 0.78 24.75
N GLN A 226 21.80 -0.07 23.86
CA GLN A 226 22.60 0.35 22.71
C GLN A 226 21.78 1.20 21.73
N LEU A 227 20.52 0.81 21.50
CA LEU A 227 19.62 1.59 20.65
C LEU A 227 19.34 2.99 21.24
N ALA A 228 19.17 3.08 22.56
CA ALA A 228 18.99 4.35 23.25
C ALA A 228 20.23 5.26 23.17
N GLU A 229 21.44 4.69 23.16
CA GLU A 229 22.68 5.45 22.96
C GLU A 229 22.82 5.97 21.52
N ILE A 230 22.37 5.19 20.53
CA ILE A 230 22.41 5.57 19.11
C ILE A 230 21.35 6.61 18.78
N PHE A 231 20.12 6.40 19.25
CA PHE A 231 18.96 7.25 19.02
C PHE A 231 18.61 7.99 20.31
N ASN A 232 19.43 8.95 20.67
CA ASN A 232 19.32 9.71 21.92
C ASN A 232 18.70 11.11 21.73
N GLU A 233 18.29 11.46 20.51
CA GLU A 233 17.76 12.79 20.22
C GLU A 233 16.30 12.92 20.66
N GLU A 234 15.89 14.10 21.15
CA GLU A 234 14.48 14.33 21.52
C GLU A 234 13.59 14.51 20.29
N GLU A 235 14.13 15.15 19.25
CA GLU A 235 13.39 15.46 18.03
C GLU A 235 13.49 14.32 17.01
N PHE A 236 12.33 13.85 16.52
CA PHE A 236 12.27 12.80 15.49
C PHE A 236 13.13 13.16 14.26
N SER A 237 13.17 14.43 13.86
CA SER A 237 13.91 14.86 12.67
C SER A 237 15.42 14.63 12.76
N GLU A 238 15.99 14.64 13.97
CA GLU A 238 17.42 14.39 14.19
C GLU A 238 17.70 12.89 14.26
N ASP A 239 16.92 12.14 15.05
CA ASP A 239 16.99 10.67 15.08
C ASP A 239 16.73 10.06 13.69
N TYR A 240 15.88 10.67 12.86
CA TYR A 240 15.62 10.23 11.49
C TYR A 240 16.87 10.35 10.60
N LYS A 241 17.68 11.41 10.74
CA LYS A 241 18.95 11.53 10.01
C LYS A 241 19.92 10.43 10.40
N ILE A 242 19.99 10.10 11.69
CA ILE A 242 20.80 8.99 12.21
C ILE A 242 20.27 7.67 11.65
N LEU A 243 18.96 7.45 11.69
CA LEU A 243 18.29 6.24 11.20
C LEU A 243 18.62 5.99 9.73
N VAL A 244 18.47 6.99 8.87
CA VAL A 244 18.76 6.86 7.43
C VAL A 244 20.22 6.47 7.19
N LYS A 245 21.15 7.04 7.97
CA LYS A 245 22.57 6.65 7.89
C LYS A 245 22.77 5.21 8.34
N LYS A 246 22.22 4.83 9.49
CA LYS A 246 22.36 3.50 10.10
C LYS A 246 21.74 2.37 9.26
N VAL A 247 20.59 2.61 8.67
CA VAL A 247 19.94 1.64 7.77
C VAL A 247 20.77 1.38 6.52
N ARG A 248 21.47 2.39 5.99
CA ARG A 248 22.32 2.27 4.79
C ARG A 248 23.69 1.61 5.05
N GLU A 249 24.05 1.37 6.31
CA GLU A 249 25.28 0.64 6.68
C GLU A 249 25.12 -0.89 6.51
N HIS A 250 23.91 -1.37 6.19
CA HIS A 250 23.55 -2.77 5.97
C HIS A 250 23.06 -3.02 4.54
#